data_AF-A0AAX0J1L1-F1
#
_entry.id   AF-A0AAX0J1L1-F1
#
_cell.length_a   1.000
_cell.length_b   1.000
_cell.length_c   1.000
_cell.angle_alpha   90.00
_cell.angle_beta   90.00
_cell.angle_gamma   90.00
#
_symmetry.space_group_name_H-M   'P 1'
#
loop_
_entity.id
_entity.type
_entity.pdbx_description
1 polymer ?
#
loop_
_entity_poly.entity_id
_entity_poly.type
_entity_poly.pdbx_seq_one_letter_code
_entity_poly.pdbx_strand_id
1 'polypeptide(L)'
;MSMSFFLCALACVVPSVRWKPIVCNKIVSLAALVLLPIMLVIWEPVMIAAVLITATVIRTVMGIRRNRAARTTQEALSSALGIIAGDLRCGLGTWDALARVAQEPTTHAPLATACAAAARRARAGGSAADVLADYSHSIAGLQRVARVWKLSETHGISVVPLVEQLHNEIDDRLRHRDRTKAALQGAQATAIVLSLLPLFGLGMGIGLGAPVLAFLLNNAIGQTLLILGTALQCAGLLWSQALIKAVG
;
A
#
# COMPACT_ATOMS: atom_id res chain seq x y z
N MET A 1 -36.96 19.24 3.91
CA MET A 1 -35.77 19.56 4.75
C MET A 1 -35.11 18.23 5.11
N SER A 2 -33.79 18.10 5.02
CA SER A 2 -32.99 16.92 5.49
C SER A 2 -32.44 15.87 4.50
N MET A 3 -32.31 16.15 3.19
CA MET A 3 -31.57 15.23 2.27
C MET A 3 -30.29 15.84 1.66
N SER A 4 -30.20 17.18 1.58
CA SER A 4 -29.01 17.88 1.08
C SER A 4 -27.89 18.08 2.12
N PHE A 5 -28.19 17.94 3.42
CA PHE A 5 -27.20 18.10 4.50
C PHE A 5 -26.26 16.88 4.64
N PHE A 6 -26.72 15.67 4.31
CA PHE A 6 -25.93 14.45 4.45
C PHE A 6 -24.89 14.26 3.33
N LEU A 7 -25.19 14.71 2.10
CA LEU A 7 -24.21 14.66 0.99
C LEU A 7 -23.09 15.70 1.14
N CYS A 8 -23.36 16.84 1.76
CA CYS A 8 -22.33 17.89 1.97
C CYS A 8 -21.36 17.51 3.12
N ALA A 9 -21.84 16.79 4.14
CA ALA A 9 -21.00 16.30 5.24
C ALA A 9 -20.03 15.18 4.81
N LEU A 10 -20.42 14.32 3.84
CA LEU A 10 -19.52 13.27 3.33
C LEU A 10 -18.41 13.82 2.43
N ALA A 11 -18.66 14.92 1.72
CA ALA A 11 -17.68 15.56 0.84
C ALA A 11 -16.61 16.37 1.58
N CYS A 12 -16.86 16.80 2.83
CA CYS A 12 -15.91 17.59 3.64
C CYS A 12 -14.95 16.76 4.51
N VAL A 13 -15.16 15.44 4.68
CA VAL A 13 -14.51 14.65 5.77
C VAL A 13 -13.38 13.73 5.30
N VAL A 14 -12.75 13.95 4.15
CA VAL A 14 -11.42 13.37 3.91
C VAL A 14 -10.43 14.40 3.38
N PRO A 15 -10.09 15.40 4.20
CA PRO A 15 -8.97 16.29 3.92
C PRO A 15 -7.63 15.52 4.05
N SER A 16 -6.66 16.04 3.32
CA SER A 16 -5.27 15.61 3.16
C SER A 16 -4.49 15.56 4.48
N VAL A 17 -4.70 14.50 5.27
CA VAL A 17 -3.97 14.33 6.53
C VAL A 17 -2.99 13.16 6.42
N ARG A 18 -1.70 13.44 6.59
CA ARG A 18 -0.60 12.47 6.72
C ARG A 18 -0.78 11.69 8.02
N TRP A 19 -1.59 10.63 7.99
CA TRP A 19 -1.80 9.79 9.17
C TRP A 19 -0.62 8.83 9.39
N LYS A 20 0.06 8.98 10.53
CA LYS A 20 1.05 8.00 11.02
C LYS A 20 0.36 6.64 11.22
N PRO A 21 0.99 5.52 10.82
CA PRO A 21 0.38 4.19 10.77
C PRO A 21 -0.08 3.64 12.13
N ILE A 22 0.44 4.19 13.24
CA ILE A 22 0.10 3.81 14.61
C ILE A 22 -1.30 4.32 15.02
N VAL A 23 -1.73 5.47 14.47
CA VAL A 23 -3.01 6.10 14.82
C VAL A 23 -4.19 5.40 14.13
N CYS A 24 -3.94 4.79 12.96
CA CYS A 24 -4.94 4.08 12.18
C CYS A 24 -5.46 2.80 12.88
N ASN A 25 -4.62 2.13 13.69
CA ASN A 25 -5.05 0.94 14.45
C ASN A 25 -5.97 1.31 15.64
N LYS A 26 -5.74 2.49 16.26
CA LYS A 26 -6.56 2.97 17.38
C LYS A 26 -7.96 3.44 16.93
N ILE A 27 -8.06 4.02 15.73
CA ILE A 27 -9.35 4.47 15.16
C ILE A 27 -10.25 3.27 14.81
N VAL A 28 -9.66 2.18 14.30
CA VAL A 28 -10.39 0.93 14.03
C VAL A 28 -10.92 0.30 15.34
N SER A 29 -10.11 0.34 16.41
CA SER A 29 -10.52 -0.15 17.73
C SER A 29 -11.60 0.72 18.40
N LEU A 30 -11.57 2.04 18.17
CA LEU A 30 -12.56 2.98 18.69
C LEU A 30 -13.90 2.89 17.95
N ALA A 31 -13.87 2.70 16.62
CA ALA A 31 -15.08 2.45 15.84
C ALA A 31 -15.73 1.11 16.26
N ALA A 32 -14.93 0.08 16.53
CA ALA A 32 -15.42 -1.19 17.07
C ALA A 32 -16.05 -1.03 18.47
N LEU A 33 -15.51 -0.18 19.34
CA LEU A 33 -15.99 0.01 20.71
C LEU A 33 -17.31 0.79 20.78
N VAL A 34 -17.54 1.73 19.85
CA VAL A 34 -18.75 2.57 19.81
C VAL A 34 -19.90 1.92 19.04
N LEU A 35 -19.60 1.09 18.03
CA LEU A 35 -20.61 0.37 17.25
C LEU A 35 -21.17 -0.84 18.02
N LEU A 36 -20.40 -1.45 18.92
CA LEU A 36 -20.76 -2.64 19.70
C LEU A 36 -22.05 -2.49 20.56
N PRO A 37 -22.26 -1.41 21.34
CA PRO A 37 -23.48 -1.26 22.14
C PRO A 37 -24.70 -0.79 21.33
N ILE A 38 -24.49 -0.10 20.21
CA ILE A 38 -25.57 0.37 19.32
C ILE A 38 -26.15 -0.79 18.48
N MET A 39 -25.37 -1.87 18.32
CA MET A 39 -25.68 -3.06 17.54
C MET A 39 -26.56 -4.10 18.28
N LEU A 40 -26.75 -3.98 19.59
CA LEU A 40 -27.31 -5.06 20.42
C LEU A 40 -28.84 -5.21 20.37
N VAL A 41 -29.57 -4.34 19.65
CA VAL A 41 -31.02 -4.18 19.87
C VAL A 41 -31.90 -4.67 18.72
N ILE A 42 -31.43 -4.89 17.46
CA ILE A 42 -32.43 -5.01 16.37
C ILE A 42 -32.26 -6.12 15.28
N TRP A 43 -31.11 -6.50 14.68
CA TRP A 43 -31.13 -7.37 13.46
C TRP A 43 -29.93 -8.34 13.34
N GLU A 44 -30.13 -9.63 13.64
CA GLU A 44 -29.08 -10.64 13.96
C GLU A 44 -28.10 -11.09 12.84
N PRO A 45 -28.47 -11.35 11.57
CA PRO A 45 -27.53 -12.00 10.62
C PRO A 45 -27.07 -11.10 9.45
N VAL A 46 -27.90 -10.13 9.06
CA VAL A 46 -27.63 -9.18 7.97
C VAL A 46 -26.42 -8.32 8.29
N MET A 47 -26.28 -7.99 9.56
CA MET A 47 -25.20 -7.18 10.07
C MET A 47 -23.87 -7.96 10.13
N ILE A 48 -23.88 -9.27 10.37
CA ILE A 48 -22.67 -10.10 10.36
C ILE A 48 -22.07 -10.15 8.94
N ALA A 49 -22.92 -10.34 7.94
CA ALA A 49 -22.49 -10.33 6.55
C ALA A 49 -22.03 -8.94 6.09
N ALA A 50 -22.75 -7.88 6.47
CA ALA A 50 -22.34 -6.52 6.18
C ALA A 50 -20.99 -6.18 6.83
N VAL A 51 -20.76 -6.59 8.08
CA VAL A 51 -19.49 -6.38 8.78
C VAL A 51 -18.36 -7.19 8.14
N LEU A 52 -18.59 -8.44 7.75
CA LEU A 52 -17.58 -9.27 7.07
C LEU A 52 -17.22 -8.70 5.69
N ILE A 53 -18.20 -8.29 4.89
CA ILE A 53 -17.96 -7.65 3.58
C ILE A 53 -17.19 -6.35 3.79
N THR A 54 -17.63 -5.50 4.71
CA THR A 54 -17.02 -4.19 4.94
C THR A 54 -15.60 -4.34 5.50
N ALA A 55 -15.37 -5.25 6.45
CA ALA A 55 -14.04 -5.54 6.98
C ALA A 55 -13.10 -6.09 5.91
N THR A 56 -13.61 -6.93 4.99
CA THR A 56 -12.81 -7.54 3.93
C THR A 56 -12.46 -6.52 2.84
N VAL A 57 -13.42 -5.70 2.41
CA VAL A 57 -13.20 -4.59 1.48
C VAL A 57 -12.23 -3.56 2.07
N ILE A 58 -12.37 -3.21 3.34
CA ILE A 58 -11.46 -2.30 4.02
C ILE A 58 -10.05 -2.90 4.07
N ARG A 59 -9.89 -4.18 4.45
CA ARG A 59 -8.57 -4.82 4.50
C ARG A 59 -7.90 -4.91 3.13
N THR A 60 -8.62 -5.28 2.09
CA THR A 60 -8.07 -5.41 0.73
C THR A 60 -7.66 -4.05 0.17
N VAL A 61 -8.52 -3.03 0.29
CA VAL A 61 -8.24 -1.67 -0.17
C VAL A 61 -7.09 -1.05 0.61
N MET A 62 -7.03 -1.23 1.94
CA MET A 62 -5.90 -0.75 2.74
C MET A 62 -4.60 -1.47 2.40
N GLY A 63 -4.64 -2.78 2.13
CA GLY A 63 -3.48 -3.55 1.67
C GLY A 63 -2.94 -3.06 0.33
N ILE A 64 -3.84 -2.82 -0.63
CA ILE A 64 -3.50 -2.27 -1.96
C ILE A 64 -2.91 -0.87 -1.83
N ARG A 65 -3.53 0.00 -1.01
CA ARG A 65 -3.05 1.38 -0.80
C ARG A 65 -1.68 1.41 -0.11
N ARG A 66 -1.44 0.56 0.89
CA ARG A 66 -0.13 0.43 1.56
C ARG A 66 0.95 -0.06 0.59
N ASN A 67 0.64 -1.08 -0.21
CA ASN A 67 1.57 -1.56 -1.23
C ASN A 67 1.88 -0.50 -2.27
N ARG A 68 0.89 0.31 -2.67
CA ARG A 68 1.09 1.39 -3.64
C ARG A 68 2.02 2.48 -3.10
N ALA A 69 1.85 2.89 -1.85
CA ALA A 69 2.73 3.87 -1.20
C ALA A 69 4.17 3.35 -0.99
N ALA A 70 4.31 2.07 -0.63
CA ALA A 70 5.63 1.44 -0.55
C ALA A 70 6.31 1.36 -1.92
N ARG A 71 5.55 1.03 -2.98
CA ARG A 71 6.03 0.93 -4.35
C ARG A 71 6.54 2.27 -4.88
N THR A 72 5.78 3.35 -4.73
CA THR A 72 6.24 4.68 -5.16
C THR A 72 7.52 5.13 -4.46
N THR A 73 7.67 4.75 -3.18
CA THR A 73 8.88 5.06 -2.41
C THR A 73 10.08 4.26 -2.92
N GLN A 74 9.89 2.98 -3.25
CA GLN A 74 10.94 2.13 -3.82
C GLN A 74 11.35 2.56 -5.23
N GLU A 75 10.39 2.94 -6.07
CA GLU A 75 10.63 3.47 -7.43
C GLU A 75 11.44 4.79 -7.35
N ALA A 76 11.04 5.71 -6.47
CA ALA A 76 11.78 6.96 -6.25
C ALA A 76 13.21 6.71 -5.71
N LEU A 77 13.38 5.76 -4.78
CA LEU A 77 14.68 5.38 -4.26
C LEU A 77 15.56 4.75 -5.35
N SER A 78 14.99 3.85 -6.17
CA SER A 78 15.70 3.21 -7.29
C SER A 78 16.19 4.25 -8.30
N SER A 79 15.30 5.16 -8.71
CA SER A 79 15.61 6.24 -9.65
C SER A 79 16.71 7.16 -9.11
N ALA A 80 16.62 7.57 -7.85
CA ALA A 80 17.66 8.38 -7.19
C ALA A 80 19.01 7.66 -7.12
N LEU A 81 19.03 6.37 -6.76
CA LEU A 81 20.27 5.57 -6.73
C LEU A 81 20.87 5.40 -8.12
N GLY A 82 20.05 5.28 -9.17
CA GLY A 82 20.50 5.23 -10.55
C GLY A 82 21.19 6.52 -11.00
N ILE A 83 20.62 7.68 -10.65
CA ILE A 83 21.23 8.99 -10.92
C ILE A 83 22.57 9.12 -10.17
N ILE A 84 22.60 8.76 -8.89
CA ILE A 84 23.82 8.82 -8.06
C ILE A 84 24.90 7.88 -8.62
N ALA A 85 24.55 6.64 -8.96
CA ALA A 85 25.49 5.69 -9.56
C ALA A 85 26.07 6.22 -10.88
N GLY A 86 25.22 6.80 -11.74
CA GLY A 86 25.65 7.43 -12.98
C GLY A 86 26.60 8.60 -12.76
N ASP A 87 26.26 9.52 -11.85
CA ASP A 87 27.10 10.66 -11.51
C ASP A 87 28.46 10.22 -10.95
N LEU A 88 28.46 9.25 -10.02
CA LEU A 88 29.70 8.73 -9.44
C LEU A 88 30.57 7.99 -10.47
N ARG A 89 29.97 7.26 -11.42
CA ARG A 89 30.69 6.62 -12.55
C ARG A 89 31.38 7.63 -13.44
N CYS A 90 30.76 8.80 -13.64
CA CYS A 90 31.35 9.92 -14.38
C CYS A 90 32.43 10.66 -13.59
N GLY A 91 32.74 10.22 -12.37
CA GLY A 91 33.73 10.84 -11.49
C GLY A 91 33.22 12.06 -10.73
N LEU A 92 31.90 12.32 -10.69
CA LEU A 92 31.37 13.37 -9.81
C LEU A 92 31.57 12.97 -8.34
N GLY A 93 31.87 13.97 -7.51
CA GLY A 93 31.99 13.79 -6.07
C GLY A 93 30.66 13.37 -5.43
N THR A 94 30.76 12.58 -4.36
CA THR A 94 29.62 12.10 -3.56
C THR A 94 28.63 13.20 -3.17
N TRP A 95 29.11 14.35 -2.72
CA TRP A 95 28.25 15.45 -2.33
C TRP A 95 27.54 16.11 -3.51
N ASP A 96 28.14 16.13 -4.70
CA ASP A 96 27.54 16.74 -5.90
C ASP A 96 26.46 15.84 -6.49
N ALA A 97 26.69 14.51 -6.48
CA ALA A 97 25.67 13.53 -6.86
C ALA A 97 24.42 13.61 -5.97
N LEU A 98 24.62 13.69 -4.64
CA LEU A 98 23.52 13.88 -3.68
C LEU A 98 22.81 15.23 -3.85
N ALA A 99 23.56 16.30 -4.12
CA ALA A 99 22.99 17.63 -4.36
C ALA A 99 22.19 17.69 -5.68
N ARG A 100 22.60 16.98 -6.72
CA ARG A 100 21.87 16.88 -7.99
C ARG A 100 20.54 16.17 -7.79
N VAL A 101 20.52 15.00 -7.17
CA VAL A 101 19.27 14.27 -6.88
C VAL A 101 18.31 15.09 -6.03
N ALA A 102 18.82 15.90 -5.11
CA ALA A 102 17.99 16.79 -4.30
C ALA A 102 17.32 17.92 -5.09
N GLN A 103 17.88 18.32 -6.23
CA GLN A 103 17.34 19.38 -7.10
C GLN A 103 16.48 18.82 -8.24
N GLU A 104 16.53 17.51 -8.47
CA GLU A 104 15.78 16.84 -9.51
C GLU A 104 14.26 16.96 -9.25
N PRO A 105 13.48 17.59 -10.15
CA PRO A 105 12.05 17.89 -9.92
C PRO A 105 11.17 16.65 -9.73
N THR A 106 11.63 15.51 -10.27
CA THR A 106 10.91 14.23 -10.21
C THR A 106 11.16 13.47 -8.90
N THR A 107 12.11 13.91 -8.07
CA THR A 107 12.43 13.26 -6.80
C THR A 107 11.35 13.50 -5.75
N HIS A 108 10.95 12.42 -5.06
CA HIS A 108 9.99 12.50 -3.96
C HIS A 108 10.47 13.45 -2.85
N ALA A 109 9.65 14.41 -2.43
CA ALA A 109 10.07 15.51 -1.54
C ALA A 109 10.84 15.09 -0.25
N PRO A 110 10.42 14.06 0.51
CA PRO A 110 11.19 13.54 1.64
C PRO A 110 12.61 13.07 1.26
N LEU A 111 12.73 12.39 0.11
CA LEU A 111 14.01 11.89 -0.38
C LEU A 111 14.92 13.03 -0.83
N ALA A 112 14.37 14.02 -1.54
CA ALA A 112 15.08 15.24 -1.92
C ALA A 112 15.63 15.97 -0.68
N THR A 113 14.83 16.08 0.40
CA THR A 113 15.30 16.71 1.65
C THR A 113 16.41 15.92 2.33
N ALA A 114 16.33 14.58 2.34
CA ALA A 114 17.36 13.71 2.91
C ALA A 114 18.67 13.82 2.12
N CYS A 115 18.61 13.77 0.78
CA CYS A 115 19.77 13.93 -0.10
C CYS A 115 20.40 15.33 0.02
N ALA A 116 19.59 16.38 0.12
CA ALA A 116 20.08 17.74 0.33
C ALA A 116 20.84 17.88 1.67
N ALA A 117 20.28 17.31 2.74
CA ALA A 117 20.90 17.33 4.06
C ALA A 117 22.20 16.52 4.09
N ALA A 118 22.21 15.33 3.49
CA ALA A 118 23.38 14.48 3.37
C ALA A 118 24.49 15.16 2.53
N ALA A 119 24.15 15.80 1.42
CA ALA A 119 25.09 16.56 0.59
C ALA A 119 25.75 17.71 1.38
N ARG A 120 24.96 18.48 2.15
CA ARG A 120 25.49 19.55 3.01
C ARG A 120 26.44 19.00 4.08
N ARG A 121 26.10 17.85 4.69
CA ARG A 121 26.95 17.24 5.72
C ARG A 121 28.25 16.70 5.14
N ALA A 122 28.19 16.06 3.98
CA ALA A 122 29.36 15.56 3.25
C ALA A 122 30.31 16.70 2.85
N ARG A 123 29.78 17.84 2.36
CA ARG A 123 30.60 19.03 2.06
C ARG A 123 31.30 19.61 3.28
N ALA A 124 30.69 19.47 4.46
CA ALA A 124 31.30 19.88 5.73
C ALA A 124 32.28 18.83 6.30
N GLY A 125 32.63 17.77 5.55
CA GLY A 125 33.52 16.70 5.98
C GLY A 125 32.88 15.70 6.96
N GLY A 126 31.56 15.73 7.14
CA GLY A 126 30.83 14.77 7.96
C GLY A 126 30.29 13.58 7.17
N SER A 127 29.81 12.55 7.89
CA SER A 127 29.18 11.38 7.29
C SER A 127 27.85 11.73 6.61
N ALA A 128 27.72 11.39 5.33
CA ALA A 128 26.43 11.46 4.61
C ALA A 128 25.50 10.33 5.08
N ALA A 129 26.09 9.18 5.39
CA ALA A 129 25.37 7.98 5.80
C ALA A 129 24.58 8.17 7.10
N ASP A 130 25.14 8.88 8.08
CA ASP A 130 24.46 9.17 9.35
C ASP A 130 23.20 10.02 9.12
N VAL A 131 23.30 11.04 8.26
CA VAL A 131 22.14 11.87 7.90
C VAL A 131 21.09 11.04 7.17
N LEU A 132 21.48 10.18 6.22
CA LEU A 132 20.52 9.30 5.53
C LEU A 132 19.84 8.32 6.51
N ALA A 133 20.53 7.89 7.57
CA ALA A 133 19.98 7.04 8.61
C ALA A 133 18.90 7.76 9.44
N ASP A 134 19.09 9.05 9.75
CA ASP A 134 18.08 9.84 10.50
C ASP A 134 16.75 9.95 9.74
N TYR A 135 16.81 10.04 8.41
CA TYR A 135 15.62 10.11 7.56
C TYR A 135 15.00 8.73 7.27
N SER A 136 15.63 7.64 7.70
CA SER A 136 15.20 6.28 7.37
C SER A 136 13.81 5.89 7.91
N HIS A 137 13.35 6.55 8.98
CA HIS A 137 12.00 6.35 9.50
C HIS A 137 10.90 6.88 8.57
N SER A 138 11.24 7.79 7.66
CA SER A 138 10.29 8.43 6.74
C SER A 138 10.27 7.77 5.35
N ILE A 139 11.34 7.06 4.99
CA ILE A 139 11.54 6.49 3.65
C ILE A 139 11.92 5.01 3.79
N ALA A 140 11.00 4.14 3.39
CA ALA A 140 11.22 2.70 3.40
C ALA A 140 12.45 2.33 2.53
N GLY A 141 13.36 1.51 3.08
CA GLY A 141 14.57 1.06 2.38
C GLY A 141 15.78 1.98 2.51
N LEU A 142 15.60 3.24 2.91
CA LEU A 142 16.71 4.20 3.05
C LEU A 142 17.71 3.79 4.15
N GLN A 143 17.25 3.10 5.20
CA GLN A 143 18.12 2.56 6.24
C GLN A 143 19.19 1.62 5.67
N ARG A 144 18.83 0.82 4.66
CA ARG A 144 19.74 -0.13 4.04
C ARG A 144 20.78 0.61 3.21
N VAL A 145 20.37 1.63 2.45
CA VAL A 145 21.27 2.53 1.71
C VAL A 145 22.27 3.16 2.68
N ALA A 146 21.77 3.75 3.78
CA ALA A 146 22.62 4.40 4.78
C ALA A 146 23.66 3.46 5.38
N ARG A 147 23.30 2.21 5.72
CA ARG A 147 24.26 1.23 6.25
C ARG A 147 25.35 0.86 5.25
N VAL A 148 24.97 0.63 4.00
CA VAL A 148 25.91 0.30 2.93
C VAL A 148 26.85 1.47 2.65
N TRP A 149 26.31 2.69 2.67
CA TRP A 149 27.09 3.92 2.52
C TRP A 149 28.06 4.13 3.68
N LYS A 150 27.62 3.88 4.92
CA LYS A 150 28.46 3.97 6.13
C LYS A 150 29.63 3.00 6.09
N LEU A 151 29.40 1.80 5.56
CA LEU A 151 30.47 0.80 5.39
C LEU A 151 31.56 1.31 4.45
N SER A 152 31.17 1.93 3.33
CA SER A 152 32.12 2.56 2.41
C SER A 152 32.88 3.72 3.04
N GLU A 153 32.19 4.63 3.74
CA GLU A 153 32.83 5.76 4.44
C GLU A 153 33.83 5.28 5.51
N THR A 154 33.51 4.19 6.22
CA THR A 154 34.36 3.66 7.30
C THR A 154 35.60 2.94 6.77
N HIS A 155 35.48 2.22 5.64
CA HIS A 155 36.56 1.41 5.09
C HIS A 155 37.28 2.04 3.90
N GLY A 156 36.87 3.23 3.45
CA GLY A 156 37.46 3.91 2.29
C GLY A 156 37.25 3.17 0.96
N ILE A 157 36.32 2.21 0.92
CA ILE A 157 36.00 1.44 -0.28
C ILE A 157 35.13 2.31 -1.19
N SER A 158 35.27 2.18 -2.52
CA SER A 158 34.42 2.91 -3.47
C SER A 158 32.93 2.70 -3.20
N VAL A 159 32.18 3.80 -3.04
CA VAL A 159 30.72 3.82 -2.89
C VAL A 159 30.01 3.31 -4.15
N VAL A 160 30.63 3.50 -5.32
CA VAL A 160 30.03 3.27 -6.65
C VAL A 160 29.50 1.85 -6.84
N PRO A 161 30.31 0.77 -6.68
CA PRO A 161 29.83 -0.60 -6.87
C PRO A 161 28.72 -0.98 -5.88
N LEU A 162 28.72 -0.41 -4.67
CA LEU A 162 27.72 -0.67 -3.65
C LEU A 162 26.37 -0.03 -3.98
N VAL A 163 26.38 1.20 -4.49
CA VAL A 163 25.18 1.91 -4.95
C VAL A 163 24.60 1.24 -6.19
N GLU A 164 25.45 0.80 -7.13
CA GLU A 164 25.03 0.04 -8.31
C GLU A 164 24.40 -1.30 -7.93
N GLN A 165 25.02 -2.05 -7.01
CA GLN A 165 24.47 -3.32 -6.55
C GLN A 165 23.09 -3.11 -5.93
N LEU A 166 22.93 -2.05 -5.12
CA LEU A 166 21.65 -1.74 -4.50
C LEU A 166 20.60 -1.24 -5.51
N HIS A 167 21.02 -0.46 -6.51
CA HIS A 167 20.16 -0.04 -7.63
C HIS A 167 19.66 -1.25 -8.41
N ASN A 168 20.56 -2.13 -8.83
CA ASN A 168 20.23 -3.35 -9.58
C ASN A 168 19.33 -4.28 -8.77
N GLU A 169 19.59 -4.48 -7.47
CA GLU A 169 18.74 -5.30 -6.60
C GLU A 169 17.30 -4.75 -6.52
N ILE A 170 17.14 -3.43 -6.41
CA ILE A 170 15.82 -2.80 -6.34
C ILE A 170 15.13 -2.86 -7.71
N ASP A 171 15.86 -2.58 -8.80
CA ASP A 171 15.32 -2.60 -10.17
C ASP A 171 14.88 -4.00 -10.59
N ASP A 172 15.69 -5.04 -10.30
CA ASP A 172 15.34 -6.44 -10.58
C ASP A 172 14.09 -6.86 -9.81
N ARG A 173 13.94 -6.43 -8.56
CA ARG A 173 12.72 -6.70 -7.76
C ARG A 173 11.48 -6.03 -8.35
N LEU A 174 11.61 -4.79 -8.83
CA LEU A 174 10.51 -4.08 -9.50
C LEU A 174 10.13 -4.78 -10.81
N ARG A 175 11.11 -5.15 -11.63
CA ARG A 175 10.89 -5.89 -12.89
C ARG A 175 10.29 -7.27 -12.69
N HIS A 176 10.74 -8.02 -11.68
CA HIS A 176 10.19 -9.34 -11.37
C HIS A 176 8.71 -9.24 -10.98
N ARG A 177 8.34 -8.23 -10.19
CA ARG A 177 6.96 -7.96 -9.81
C ARG A 177 6.09 -7.56 -10.99
N ASP A 178 6.62 -6.80 -11.93
CA ASP A 178 5.87 -6.42 -13.13
C ASP A 178 5.72 -7.58 -14.12
N ARG A 179 6.76 -8.43 -14.27
CA ARG A 179 6.68 -9.65 -15.08
C ARG A 179 5.69 -10.67 -14.52
N THR A 180 5.71 -10.90 -13.20
CA THR A 180 4.75 -11.80 -12.54
C THR A 180 3.33 -11.26 -12.65
N LYS A 181 3.12 -9.95 -12.47
CA LYS A 181 1.81 -9.32 -12.66
C LYS A 181 1.32 -9.44 -14.11
N ALA A 182 2.20 -9.24 -15.09
CA ALA A 182 1.88 -9.40 -16.51
C ALA A 182 1.48 -10.83 -16.85
N ALA A 183 2.25 -11.82 -16.38
CA ALA A 183 1.96 -13.24 -16.59
C ALA A 183 0.62 -13.68 -15.95
N LEU A 184 0.20 -13.03 -14.87
CA LEU A 184 -1.04 -13.35 -14.15
C LEU A 184 -2.27 -12.57 -14.66
N GLN A 185 -2.16 -11.66 -15.64
CA GLN A 185 -3.31 -10.86 -16.08
C GLN A 185 -4.42 -11.71 -16.71
N GLY A 186 -4.06 -12.76 -17.47
CA GLY A 186 -5.05 -13.70 -18.02
C GLY A 186 -5.79 -14.48 -16.93
N ALA A 187 -5.06 -14.97 -15.92
CA ALA A 187 -5.63 -15.70 -14.79
C ALA A 187 -6.46 -14.79 -13.86
N GLN A 188 -6.07 -13.52 -13.69
CA GLN A 188 -6.85 -12.55 -12.91
C GLN A 188 -8.15 -12.16 -13.61
N ALA A 189 -8.15 -12.03 -14.94
CA ALA A 189 -9.36 -11.69 -15.70
C ALA A 189 -10.47 -12.73 -15.50
N THR A 190 -10.15 -14.03 -15.60
CA THR A 190 -11.12 -15.10 -15.38
C THR A 190 -11.54 -15.21 -13.92
N ALA A 191 -10.62 -15.01 -12.98
CA ALA A 191 -10.94 -14.97 -11.56
C ALA A 191 -11.91 -13.82 -11.23
N ILE A 192 -11.76 -12.64 -11.84
CA ILE A 192 -12.68 -11.51 -11.70
C ILE A 192 -14.06 -11.87 -12.27
N VAL A 193 -14.11 -12.49 -13.46
CA VAL A 193 -15.38 -12.92 -14.09
C VAL A 193 -16.11 -13.94 -13.22
N LEU A 194 -15.42 -14.97 -12.73
CA LEU A 194 -15.98 -15.97 -11.81
C LEU A 194 -16.42 -15.34 -10.48
N SER A 195 -15.69 -14.33 -10.00
CA SER A 195 -16.03 -13.60 -8.77
C SER A 195 -17.23 -12.65 -8.94
N LEU A 196 -17.54 -12.24 -10.17
CA LEU A 196 -18.70 -11.41 -10.52
C LEU A 196 -19.96 -12.25 -10.79
N LEU A 197 -19.80 -13.55 -11.07
CA LEU A 197 -20.91 -14.48 -11.33
C LEU A 197 -22.00 -14.47 -10.24
N PRO A 198 -21.68 -14.38 -8.93
CA PRO A 198 -22.69 -14.27 -7.88
C PRO A 198 -23.53 -12.99 -7.95
N LEU A 199 -22.92 -11.85 -8.32
CA LEU A 199 -23.65 -10.59 -8.50
C LEU A 199 -24.59 -10.66 -9.70
N PHE A 200 -24.12 -11.30 -10.78
CA PHE A 200 -24.93 -11.52 -11.96
C PHE A 200 -26.15 -12.41 -11.67
N GLY A 201 -25.93 -13.48 -10.88
CA GLY A 201 -27.00 -14.36 -10.41
C GLY A 201 -28.01 -13.63 -9.51
N LEU A 202 -27.57 -12.77 -8.59
CA LEU A 202 -28.46 -11.93 -7.80
C LEU A 202 -29.27 -10.96 -8.66
N GLY A 203 -28.63 -10.30 -9.62
CA GLY A 203 -29.27 -9.35 -10.53
C GLY A 203 -30.37 -10.01 -11.38
N MET A 204 -30.09 -11.20 -11.92
CA MET A 204 -31.06 -11.98 -12.67
C MET A 204 -32.25 -12.39 -11.79
N GLY A 205 -32.01 -12.81 -10.55
CA GLY A 205 -33.07 -13.17 -9.60
C GLY A 205 -33.99 -12.00 -9.25
N ILE A 206 -33.45 -10.79 -9.09
CA ILE A 206 -34.26 -9.58 -8.86
C ILE A 206 -35.07 -9.21 -10.11
N GLY A 207 -34.49 -9.34 -11.30
CA GLY A 207 -35.17 -9.05 -12.57
C GLY A 207 -36.36 -9.97 -12.87
N LEU A 208 -36.35 -11.20 -12.34
CA LEU A 208 -37.46 -12.16 -12.43
C LEU A 208 -38.59 -11.88 -11.42
N GLY A 209 -38.50 -10.81 -10.62
CA GLY A 209 -39.50 -10.46 -9.61
C GLY A 209 -39.49 -11.36 -8.37
N ALA A 210 -38.46 -12.21 -8.21
CA ALA A 210 -38.33 -13.01 -7.00
C ALA A 210 -38.01 -12.08 -5.81
N PRO A 211 -38.67 -12.27 -4.65
CA PRO A 211 -38.39 -11.48 -3.45
C PRO A 211 -37.10 -11.97 -2.78
N VAL A 212 -36.00 -12.04 -3.52
CA VAL A 212 -34.70 -12.58 -3.11
C VAL A 212 -34.18 -11.86 -1.87
N LEU A 213 -34.32 -10.53 -1.82
CA LEU A 213 -33.96 -9.75 -0.64
C LEU A 213 -34.83 -10.11 0.57
N ALA A 214 -36.15 -10.23 0.40
CA ALA A 214 -37.04 -10.58 1.51
C ALA A 214 -36.77 -12.01 2.01
N PHE A 215 -36.48 -12.95 1.12
CA PHE A 215 -36.11 -14.32 1.48
C PHE A 215 -34.75 -14.39 2.20
N LEU A 216 -33.74 -13.65 1.72
CA LEU A 216 -32.42 -13.60 2.36
C LEU A 216 -32.43 -12.91 3.73
N LEU A 217 -33.29 -11.90 3.91
CA LEU A 217 -33.37 -11.10 5.13
C LEU A 217 -34.31 -11.72 6.18
N ASN A 218 -35.44 -12.31 5.78
CA ASN A 218 -36.45 -12.84 6.71
C ASN A 218 -36.43 -14.36 6.92
N ASN A 219 -35.65 -15.15 6.17
CA ASN A 219 -35.64 -16.61 6.32
C ASN A 219 -34.30 -17.12 6.87
N ALA A 220 -34.34 -18.02 7.88
CA ALA A 220 -33.15 -18.60 8.50
C ALA A 220 -32.24 -19.31 7.49
N ILE A 221 -32.82 -19.98 6.49
CA ILE A 221 -32.06 -20.64 5.40
C ILE A 221 -31.40 -19.60 4.49
N GLY A 222 -32.06 -18.46 4.23
CA GLY A 222 -31.49 -17.37 3.45
C GLY A 222 -30.30 -16.71 4.15
N GLN A 223 -30.40 -16.55 5.46
CA GLN A 223 -29.36 -15.96 6.30
C GLN A 223 -28.11 -16.86 6.39
N THR A 224 -28.28 -18.18 6.56
CA THR A 224 -27.14 -19.11 6.58
C THR A 224 -26.44 -19.17 5.22
N LEU A 225 -27.18 -19.16 4.12
CA LEU A 225 -26.61 -19.14 2.77
C LEU A 225 -25.84 -17.85 2.49
N LEU A 226 -26.31 -16.72 3.02
CA LEU A 226 -25.68 -15.41 2.89
C LEU A 226 -24.36 -15.34 3.70
N ILE A 227 -24.35 -15.89 4.91
CA ILE A 227 -23.14 -16.05 5.73
C ILE A 227 -22.14 -16.97 5.01
N LEU A 228 -22.60 -18.10 4.49
CA LEU A 228 -21.73 -19.08 3.82
C LEU A 228 -21.13 -18.51 2.53
N GLY A 229 -21.93 -17.82 1.71
CA GLY A 229 -21.46 -17.19 0.48
C GLY A 229 -20.47 -16.06 0.73
N THR A 230 -20.72 -15.21 1.73
CA THR A 230 -19.78 -14.14 2.11
C THR A 230 -18.49 -14.69 2.72
N ALA A 231 -18.58 -15.71 3.57
CA ALA A 231 -17.40 -16.40 4.12
C ALA A 231 -16.54 -17.02 3.00
N LEU A 232 -17.17 -17.67 2.03
CA LEU A 232 -16.48 -18.28 0.89
C LEU A 232 -15.81 -17.23 0.00
N GLN A 233 -16.49 -16.10 -0.25
CA GLN A 233 -15.92 -14.96 -0.99
C GLN A 233 -14.71 -14.35 -0.25
N CYS A 234 -14.82 -14.18 1.06
CA CYS A 234 -13.73 -13.68 1.90
C CYS A 234 -12.54 -14.65 1.91
N ALA A 235 -12.81 -15.95 2.01
CA ALA A 235 -11.80 -17.00 1.94
C ALA A 235 -11.08 -16.99 0.58
N GLY A 236 -11.83 -16.86 -0.54
CA GLY A 236 -11.25 -16.75 -1.88
C GLY A 236 -10.33 -15.54 -2.04
N LEU A 237 -10.73 -14.36 -1.53
CA LEU A 237 -9.92 -13.15 -1.56
C LEU A 237 -8.65 -13.26 -0.69
N LEU A 238 -8.76 -13.87 0.48
CA LEU A 238 -7.60 -14.10 1.37
C LEU A 238 -6.64 -15.10 0.76
N TRP A 239 -7.15 -16.17 0.15
CA TRP A 239 -6.33 -17.19 -0.48
C TRP A 239 -5.63 -16.66 -1.73
N SER A 240 -6.32 -15.87 -2.56
CA SER A 240 -5.70 -15.20 -3.71
C SER A 240 -4.56 -14.26 -3.28
N GLN A 241 -4.78 -13.46 -2.22
CA GLN A 241 -3.73 -12.61 -1.66
C GLN A 241 -2.58 -13.40 -1.04
N ALA A 242 -2.85 -14.53 -0.40
CA ALA A 242 -1.83 -15.41 0.14
C ALA A 242 -0.99 -16.04 -0.98
N LEU A 243 -1.63 -16.47 -2.08
CA LEU A 243 -0.95 -17.04 -3.24
C LEU A 243 -0.04 -16.01 -3.91
N ILE A 244 -0.52 -14.78 -4.10
CA ILE A 244 0.27 -13.68 -4.66
C ILE A 244 1.46 -13.32 -3.75
N LYS A 245 1.30 -13.40 -2.43
CA LYS A 245 2.40 -13.18 -1.46
C LYS A 245 3.38 -14.35 -1.37
N ALA A 246 2.95 -15.57 -1.64
CA ALA A 246 3.82 -16.74 -1.57
C ALA A 246 4.74 -16.86 -2.80
N VAL A 247 4.35 -16.26 -3.92
CA VAL A 247 5.06 -16.35 -5.20
C VAL A 247 6.01 -15.16 -5.44
N GLY A 248 5.97 -14.05 -4.67
CA GLY A 248 6.84 -12.88 -4.89
C GLY A 248 7.21 -12.09 -3.65
#